data_AF-A0A494RC88-F1
#
_entry.id   AF-A0A494RC88-F1
#
_cell.length_a   1.000
_cell.length_b   1.000
_cell.length_c   1.000
_cell.angle_alpha   90.00
_cell.angle_beta   90.00
_cell.angle_gamma   90.00
#
_symmetry.space_group_name_H-M   'P 1'
#
loop_
_entity.id
_entity.type
_entity.pdbx_description
1 polymer ?
#
loop_
_entity_poly.entity_id
_entity_poly.type
_entity_poly.pdbx_seq_one_letter_code
_entity_poly.pdbx_strand_id
1 'polypeptide(L)'
;MGLASSANVAPATDGTEFLVTHYCHDRPAANRCSGEQHAAYPGSHSDPRGAPEPDVFARPASGRRQCRAAGRPHDRSPSGCAEPRDRGGNWYLTQRSMQHAADSAALAAATNGDVGYLIEARAVGARYGYANGALNTTVDAIDTAACPPPSTATNCYRVTISRPVPLYMMGIVGFSGDTAIGDRRAQTVRAQAVARPRGRGENYCLIGLSSSGEAIRINGGPNVDLAGCDMFSNSNLRCNGANSDNGVYYGDAVGTSNCGQVQRGGQSPIVDPFAQLSANPPIPANTCGAYPQGASGPVLSTSESWASPVKKCGDTRLTADVNVTAPNSVLVVYNGKLDLNGHKLQTSGSGSLTVIFSGTRTQGGSTTYSHFPANSTGTGRLDIAAPKTGALKGVAILQDGRLTGNKNDLDMVYKGNDPTLLIQGLIYMPNGNFQINGAINHKTDGLSCIGIVAKTILVSGTGSIFDNPTSECREAGLELPAVPGTANRLRLVQ
;
A
#
# COMPACT_ATOMS: atom_id res chain seq x y z
N MET A 1 -61.95 -7.18 -8.67
CA MET A 1 -61.57 -7.53 -7.28
C MET A 1 -60.07 -7.25 -7.18
N GLY A 2 -59.56 -6.11 -6.71
CA GLY A 2 -60.08 -5.15 -5.74
C GLY A 2 -59.39 -5.40 -4.39
N LEU A 3 -58.78 -4.33 -3.82
CA LEU A 3 -58.05 -4.20 -2.54
C LEU A 3 -56.51 -4.28 -2.71
N ALA A 4 -55.75 -3.19 -2.79
CA ALA A 4 -55.59 -1.99 -1.94
C ALA A 4 -54.96 -2.28 -0.57
N SER A 5 -53.72 -1.78 -0.36
CA SER A 5 -53.25 -1.25 0.93
C SER A 5 -51.92 -0.53 0.73
N SER A 6 -51.99 0.80 0.64
CA SER A 6 -50.90 1.75 0.84
C SER A 6 -50.73 2.06 2.33
N ALA A 7 -49.49 2.18 2.81
CA ALA A 7 -49.19 3.03 3.97
C ALA A 7 -47.74 3.54 3.91
N ASN A 8 -47.61 4.86 3.75
CA ASN A 8 -46.43 5.66 4.06
C ASN A 8 -46.32 5.84 5.58
N VAL A 9 -45.13 5.66 6.16
CA VAL A 9 -44.71 6.33 7.41
C VAL A 9 -43.23 6.72 7.30
N ALA A 10 -42.94 7.91 7.80
CA ALA A 10 -41.76 8.76 7.62
C ALA A 10 -40.47 8.25 8.34
N PRO A 11 -39.31 8.93 8.18
CA PRO A 11 -38.00 8.40 8.54
C PRO A 11 -37.69 8.53 10.03
N ALA A 12 -37.13 7.47 10.61
CA ALA A 12 -36.55 7.54 11.95
C ALA A 12 -35.22 8.31 11.88
N THR A 13 -35.24 9.52 12.43
CA THR A 13 -34.06 10.20 12.97
C THR A 13 -33.57 9.38 14.15
N ASP A 14 -32.35 8.84 14.08
CA ASP A 14 -31.65 8.38 15.26
C ASP A 14 -30.27 9.04 15.29
N GLY A 15 -30.19 10.11 16.07
CA GLY A 15 -28.94 10.72 16.49
C GLY A 15 -28.32 9.81 17.53
N THR A 16 -27.24 9.13 17.17
CA THR A 16 -26.37 8.48 18.15
C THR A 16 -25.17 9.39 18.41
N GLU A 17 -25.39 10.26 19.38
CA GLU A 17 -24.36 10.92 20.17
C GLU A 17 -23.52 9.83 20.87
N PHE A 18 -22.25 9.67 20.50
CA PHE A 18 -21.36 8.76 21.21
C PHE A 18 -20.98 9.38 22.56
N LEU A 19 -21.71 8.94 23.60
CA LEU A 19 -21.37 9.14 24.99
C LEU A 19 -20.04 8.40 25.28
N VAL A 20 -18.98 9.14 25.58
CA VAL A 20 -17.78 8.58 26.22
C VAL A 20 -18.11 8.45 27.71
N THR A 21 -18.50 7.25 28.13
CA THR A 21 -18.70 6.93 29.54
C THR A 21 -17.33 6.75 30.21
N HIS A 22 -16.84 7.76 30.91
CA HIS A 22 -15.80 7.58 31.92
C HIS A 22 -16.44 7.09 33.22
N TYR A 23 -16.05 5.89 33.64
CA TYR A 23 -16.32 5.39 34.99
C TYR A 23 -15.44 6.13 35.99
N CYS A 24 -16.03 7.02 36.80
CA CYS A 24 -15.44 7.54 38.04
C CYS A 24 -16.57 7.67 39.08
N HIS A 25 -16.36 7.10 40.28
CA HIS A 25 -17.31 7.10 41.39
C HIS A 25 -17.47 8.49 42.06
N ASP A 26 -18.75 8.89 42.22
CA ASP A 26 -19.43 9.70 43.25
C ASP A 26 -18.83 10.97 43.96
N ARG A 27 -19.48 12.12 43.62
CA ARG A 27 -20.00 13.29 44.41
C ARG A 27 -19.07 14.41 45.00
N PRO A 28 -19.60 15.63 45.30
CA PRO A 28 -20.50 16.50 44.51
C PRO A 28 -20.11 18.03 44.48
N ALA A 29 -20.63 18.72 43.45
CA ALA A 29 -21.02 20.15 43.30
C ALA A 29 -20.24 21.32 43.96
N ALA A 30 -19.77 22.28 43.12
CA ALA A 30 -20.24 23.69 43.12
C ALA A 30 -19.57 24.58 42.05
N ASN A 31 -20.43 25.18 41.21
CA ASN A 31 -20.46 26.58 40.74
C ASN A 31 -19.40 27.23 39.81
N ARG A 32 -19.98 27.69 38.68
CA ARG A 32 -19.87 28.98 37.97
C ARG A 32 -19.02 29.06 36.70
N CYS A 33 -19.75 29.11 35.59
CA CYS A 33 -19.37 29.77 34.34
C CYS A 33 -19.52 31.29 34.43
N SER A 34 -18.63 32.02 33.76
CA SER A 34 -18.92 33.33 33.17
C SER A 34 -18.04 33.50 31.93
N GLY A 35 -18.66 33.80 30.79
CA GLY A 35 -18.00 34.15 29.54
C GLY A 35 -18.00 35.67 29.28
N GLU A 36 -17.18 36.09 28.32
CA GLU A 36 -17.22 37.39 27.62
C GLU A 36 -16.37 37.22 26.34
N GLN A 37 -16.98 37.07 25.17
CA GLN A 37 -17.28 38.10 24.16
C GLN A 37 -16.08 38.95 23.71
N HIS A 38 -15.53 38.63 22.53
CA HIS A 38 -14.63 39.49 21.76
C HIS A 38 -15.42 40.35 20.76
N ALA A 39 -15.28 41.66 20.87
CA ALA A 39 -15.78 42.65 19.91
C ALA A 39 -14.77 42.90 18.78
N ALA A 40 -15.31 43.13 17.58
CA ALA A 40 -14.63 43.52 16.35
C ALA A 40 -14.45 45.05 16.24
N TYR A 41 -13.51 45.52 15.39
CA TYR A 41 -13.58 46.64 14.39
C TYR A 41 -12.13 47.07 13.91
N PRO A 42 -11.92 47.82 12.81
CA PRO A 42 -11.45 47.25 11.52
C PRO A 42 -10.33 48.04 10.77
N GLY A 43 -9.89 47.51 9.62
CA GLY A 43 -9.80 48.22 8.32
C GLY A 43 -8.75 49.32 8.08
N SER A 44 -7.88 49.11 7.07
CA SER A 44 -7.97 49.78 5.74
C SER A 44 -6.63 49.91 4.99
N HIS A 45 -6.77 49.90 3.66
CA HIS A 45 -5.78 49.94 2.57
C HIS A 45 -4.97 51.24 2.45
N SER A 46 -3.73 51.12 1.94
CA SER A 46 -3.26 51.91 0.78
C SER A 46 -1.93 51.38 0.22
N ASP A 47 -1.93 51.05 -1.06
CA ASP A 47 -0.78 50.98 -2.00
C ASP A 47 -0.82 52.29 -2.85
N PRO A 48 0.11 52.69 -3.77
CA PRO A 48 1.16 51.90 -4.43
C PRO A 48 2.48 52.64 -4.85
N ARG A 49 3.36 51.87 -5.52
CA ARG A 49 4.38 52.21 -6.57
C ARG A 49 5.87 52.40 -6.17
N GLY A 50 6.73 51.66 -6.87
CA GLY A 50 8.06 52.13 -7.33
C GLY A 50 9.21 51.11 -7.27
N ALA A 51 9.52 50.44 -8.39
CA ALA A 51 10.82 49.79 -8.66
C ALA A 51 11.82 50.86 -9.20
N PRO A 52 13.17 50.67 -9.22
CA PRO A 52 13.90 49.51 -9.78
C PRO A 52 15.20 49.06 -9.04
N GLU A 53 15.78 47.94 -9.53
CA GLU A 53 17.11 47.32 -9.31
C GLU A 53 18.33 48.30 -9.46
N PRO A 54 19.62 47.97 -9.14
CA PRO A 54 20.25 46.62 -9.12
C PRO A 54 21.36 46.32 -8.06
N ASP A 55 21.79 45.04 -8.10
CA ASP A 55 23.15 44.50 -7.92
C ASP A 55 23.87 44.38 -6.54
N VAL A 56 24.26 43.11 -6.29
CA VAL A 56 25.61 42.64 -5.88
C VAL A 56 25.94 42.38 -4.37
N PHE A 57 26.55 41.20 -4.16
CA PHE A 57 27.36 40.66 -3.04
C PHE A 57 26.68 40.33 -1.69
N ALA A 58 26.66 39.02 -1.36
CA ALA A 58 27.51 38.40 -0.32
C ALA A 58 26.80 37.27 0.47
N ARG A 59 27.46 36.10 0.49
CA ARG A 59 27.27 35.04 1.49
C ARG A 59 27.65 35.56 2.89
N PRO A 60 27.12 34.94 3.97
CA PRO A 60 27.99 34.73 5.13
C PRO A 60 28.04 33.29 5.62
N ALA A 61 29.22 33.02 6.16
CA ALA A 61 29.76 31.77 6.65
C ALA A 61 29.13 31.26 7.96
N SER A 62 29.27 29.95 8.09
CA SER A 62 29.41 29.13 9.30
C SER A 62 29.81 29.84 10.60
N GLY A 63 29.08 29.53 11.67
CA GLY A 63 29.49 29.77 13.05
C GLY A 63 29.38 28.52 13.91
N ARG A 64 30.40 27.64 13.88
CA ARG A 64 30.66 26.65 14.94
C ARG A 64 31.34 27.38 16.10
N ARG A 65 30.77 27.32 17.31
CA ARG A 65 31.50 27.66 18.54
C ARG A 65 31.72 26.39 19.36
N GLN A 66 32.98 25.97 19.41
CA GLN A 66 33.52 25.07 20.41
C GLN A 66 33.72 25.88 21.71
N CYS A 67 33.24 25.39 22.84
CA CYS A 67 33.65 25.90 24.15
C CYS A 67 34.79 25.03 24.68
N ARG A 68 35.95 25.68 24.86
CA ARG A 68 37.14 25.15 25.56
C ARG A 68 36.83 24.91 27.04
N ALA A 69 37.37 23.81 27.55
CA ALA A 69 37.51 23.54 28.97
C ALA A 69 38.77 24.23 29.53
N ALA A 70 38.62 24.92 30.66
CA ALA A 70 39.69 25.25 31.59
C ALA A 70 39.12 25.09 33.01
N GLY A 71 39.87 24.45 33.90
CA GLY A 71 39.32 23.78 35.08
C GLY A 71 39.55 24.43 36.44
N ARG A 72 38.81 23.85 37.40
CA ARG A 72 39.03 23.70 38.86
C ARG A 72 38.70 24.92 39.78
N PRO A 73 38.44 24.70 41.09
CA PRO A 73 37.20 24.09 41.60
C PRO A 73 36.67 24.84 42.84
N HIS A 74 35.38 25.19 42.90
CA HIS A 74 34.76 25.46 44.21
C HIS A 74 33.28 25.07 44.20
N ASP A 75 33.03 24.12 45.09
CA ASP A 75 31.82 23.83 45.84
C ASP A 75 30.71 24.90 45.75
N ARG A 76 29.58 24.53 45.12
CA ARG A 76 28.19 24.89 45.45
C ARG A 76 27.25 24.45 44.33
N SER A 77 26.31 23.57 44.67
CA SER A 77 25.12 23.26 43.88
C SER A 77 24.37 24.54 43.45
N PRO A 78 23.84 24.60 42.21
CA PRO A 78 22.72 25.47 41.91
C PRO A 78 21.44 24.63 41.91
N SER A 79 20.74 24.73 43.03
CA SER A 79 19.30 24.50 43.11
C SER A 79 18.56 25.59 42.33
N GLY A 80 17.61 25.18 41.48
CA GLY A 80 16.41 25.97 41.21
C GLY A 80 16.28 26.57 39.81
N CYS A 81 15.50 25.88 38.97
CA CYS A 81 14.34 26.44 38.28
C CYS A 81 13.49 25.25 37.79
N ALA A 82 12.83 24.57 38.74
CA ALA A 82 11.77 23.62 38.44
C ALA A 82 10.44 24.30 38.80
N GLU A 83 9.69 24.70 37.77
CA GLU A 83 8.28 25.05 37.93
C GLU A 83 7.51 23.87 38.54
N PRO A 84 6.66 24.09 39.54
CA PRO A 84 5.82 23.05 40.13
C PRO A 84 4.65 22.78 39.18
N ARG A 85 4.85 21.91 38.19
CA ARG A 85 3.73 21.23 37.51
C ARG A 85 3.25 20.10 38.40
N ASP A 86 1.95 20.07 38.63
CA ASP A 86 1.25 19.14 39.52
C ASP A 86 1.76 17.69 39.41
N ARG A 87 2.06 17.11 40.56
CA ARG A 87 2.77 15.83 40.69
C ARG A 87 1.90 14.62 40.31
N GLY A 88 0.58 14.79 40.18
CA GLY A 88 -0.31 13.82 39.52
C GLY A 88 -0.06 13.72 38.01
N GLY A 89 0.48 14.78 37.39
CA GLY A 89 0.86 14.81 35.99
C GLY A 89 2.06 13.91 35.66
N ASN A 90 2.96 13.61 36.60
CA ASN A 90 4.14 12.78 36.29
C ASN A 90 3.75 11.33 35.93
N TRP A 91 2.81 10.73 36.66
CA TRP A 91 2.28 9.41 36.29
C TRP A 91 1.62 9.48 34.91
N TYR A 92 0.68 10.40 34.71
CA TYR A 92 -0.03 10.53 33.44
C TYR A 92 0.92 10.76 32.24
N LEU A 93 1.93 11.63 32.38
CA LEU A 93 2.93 11.89 31.34
C LEU A 93 3.83 10.67 31.08
N THR A 94 4.22 9.96 32.14
CA THR A 94 4.98 8.70 32.01
C THR A 94 4.15 7.66 31.27
N GLN A 95 2.87 7.50 31.63
CA GLN A 95 1.97 6.56 30.96
C GLN A 95 1.80 6.89 29.48
N ARG A 96 1.58 8.16 29.13
CA ARG A 96 1.42 8.59 27.74
C ARG A 96 2.69 8.35 26.91
N SER A 97 3.87 8.63 27.49
CA SER A 97 5.14 8.33 26.85
C SER A 97 5.35 6.82 26.66
N MET A 98 5.02 6.00 27.67
CA MET A 98 5.05 4.55 27.54
C MET A 98 4.06 4.03 26.50
N GLN A 99 2.89 4.67 26.33
CA GLN A 99 1.93 4.28 25.30
C GLN A 99 2.50 4.46 23.90
N HIS A 100 3.14 5.59 23.60
CA HIS A 100 3.82 5.80 22.31
C HIS A 100 4.94 4.77 22.05
N ALA A 101 5.66 4.39 23.11
CA ALA A 101 6.68 3.34 23.03
C ALA A 101 6.07 1.95 22.80
N ALA A 102 4.98 1.61 23.49
CA ALA A 102 4.27 0.34 23.32
C ALA A 102 3.66 0.23 21.93
N ASP A 103 3.03 1.31 21.42
CA ASP A 103 2.46 1.39 20.08
C ASP A 103 3.52 1.11 19.01
N SER A 104 4.69 1.75 19.11
CA SER A 104 5.81 1.55 18.20
C SER A 104 6.41 0.15 18.30
N ALA A 105 6.57 -0.37 19.53
CA ALA A 105 7.14 -1.68 19.77
C ALA A 105 6.20 -2.81 19.32
N ALA A 106 4.88 -2.65 19.47
CA ALA A 106 3.89 -3.61 18.98
C ALA A 106 3.91 -3.68 17.45
N LEU A 107 3.97 -2.55 16.76
CA LEU A 107 4.12 -2.53 15.30
C LEU A 107 5.41 -3.21 14.85
N ALA A 108 6.53 -2.96 15.54
CA ALA A 108 7.81 -3.58 15.20
C ALA A 108 7.80 -5.11 15.43
N ALA A 109 7.25 -5.56 16.55
CA ALA A 109 7.04 -6.99 16.83
C ALA A 109 6.17 -7.66 15.77
N ALA A 110 5.05 -7.03 15.42
CA ALA A 110 4.13 -7.49 14.40
C ALA A 110 4.74 -7.50 12.98
N THR A 111 5.61 -6.53 12.67
CA THR A 111 6.29 -6.45 11.37
C THR A 111 7.33 -7.55 11.21
N ASN A 112 8.03 -7.91 12.29
CA ASN A 112 8.98 -9.03 12.26
C ASN A 112 8.24 -10.37 12.05
N GLY A 113 7.14 -10.60 12.79
CA GLY A 113 6.21 -11.69 12.51
C GLY A 113 6.78 -13.11 12.69
N ASP A 114 7.97 -13.24 13.28
CA ASP A 114 8.71 -14.49 13.49
C ASP A 114 9.41 -14.48 14.87
N VAL A 115 10.15 -15.53 15.24
CA VAL A 115 10.78 -15.78 16.55
C VAL A 115 11.62 -14.61 17.13
N GLY A 116 12.01 -13.64 16.30
CA GLY A 116 12.73 -12.42 16.70
C GLY A 116 11.86 -11.29 17.26
N TYR A 117 10.53 -11.42 17.28
CA TYR A 117 9.60 -10.34 17.64
C TYR A 117 9.87 -9.69 19.00
N LEU A 118 10.30 -10.48 19.99
CA LEU A 118 10.55 -9.99 21.35
C LEU A 118 11.80 -9.11 21.41
N ILE A 119 12.84 -9.47 20.66
CA ILE A 119 14.08 -8.69 20.58
C ILE A 119 13.78 -7.34 19.95
N GLU A 120 12.99 -7.34 18.88
CA GLU A 120 12.61 -6.11 18.16
C GLU A 120 11.75 -5.19 19.03
N ALA A 121 10.75 -5.74 19.73
CA ALA A 121 9.93 -4.98 20.68
C ALA A 121 10.80 -4.30 21.75
N ARG A 122 11.78 -5.01 22.30
CA ARG A 122 12.71 -4.50 23.31
C ARG A 122 13.66 -3.45 22.75
N ALA A 123 14.15 -3.63 21.53
CA ALA A 123 15.02 -2.67 20.86
C ALA A 123 14.29 -1.34 20.61
N VAL A 124 13.04 -1.39 20.15
CA VAL A 124 12.20 -0.20 19.96
C VAL A 124 11.85 0.45 21.29
N GLY A 125 11.43 -0.32 22.30
CA GLY A 125 11.18 0.20 23.65
C GLY A 125 12.41 0.94 24.22
N ALA A 126 13.61 0.39 24.02
CA ALA A 126 14.87 1.01 24.43
C ALA A 126 15.12 2.37 23.73
N ARG A 127 14.77 2.52 22.44
CA ARG A 127 14.89 3.82 21.73
C ARG A 127 14.02 4.92 22.33
N TYR A 128 12.89 4.56 22.93
CA TYR A 128 12.02 5.48 23.65
C TYR A 128 12.42 5.68 25.13
N GLY A 129 13.55 5.13 25.57
CA GLY A 129 14.03 5.22 26.95
C GLY A 129 13.44 4.18 27.90
N TYR A 130 12.75 3.15 27.37
CA TYR A 130 12.15 2.05 28.12
C TYR A 130 12.87 0.73 27.83
N ALA A 131 14.18 0.69 28.10
CA ALA A 131 14.97 -0.53 27.91
C ALA A 131 14.58 -1.60 28.95
N ASN A 132 14.36 -2.84 28.51
CA ASN A 132 14.01 -3.94 29.40
C ASN A 132 15.11 -4.19 30.45
N GLY A 133 14.72 -4.27 31.73
CA GLY A 133 15.64 -4.41 32.87
C GLY A 133 16.25 -3.09 33.36
N ALA A 134 16.12 -1.99 32.61
CA ALA A 134 16.62 -0.68 33.03
C ALA A 134 15.56 0.07 33.84
N LEU A 135 15.95 0.69 34.97
CA LEU A 135 15.06 1.47 35.84
C LEU A 135 13.79 0.68 36.25
N ASN A 136 13.93 -0.63 36.46
CA ASN A 136 12.84 -1.57 36.75
C ASN A 136 11.75 -1.60 35.65
N THR A 137 12.09 -1.25 34.42
CA THR A 137 11.18 -1.32 33.27
C THR A 137 11.14 -2.75 32.75
N THR A 138 9.95 -3.27 32.47
CA THR A 138 9.77 -4.52 31.71
C THR A 138 9.15 -4.22 30.36
N VAL A 139 9.67 -4.87 29.32
CA VAL A 139 9.11 -4.86 27.98
C VAL A 139 8.89 -6.31 27.56
N ASP A 140 7.63 -6.71 27.58
CA ASP A 140 7.19 -8.04 27.22
C ASP A 140 6.34 -7.99 25.96
N ALA A 141 6.58 -8.93 25.06
CA ALA A 141 5.82 -9.13 23.85
C ALA A 141 5.29 -10.57 23.84
N ILE A 142 4.05 -10.75 23.40
CA ILE A 142 3.48 -12.06 23.08
C ILE A 142 2.88 -12.00 21.68
N ASP A 143 2.87 -13.11 20.96
CA ASP A 143 2.37 -13.28 19.58
C ASP A 143 1.01 -14.00 19.51
N THR A 144 0.50 -14.45 20.66
CA THR A 144 -0.76 -15.20 20.81
C THR A 144 -1.87 -14.36 21.45
N ALA A 145 -1.77 -13.03 21.37
CA ALA A 145 -2.78 -12.15 21.95
C ALA A 145 -4.08 -12.19 21.12
N ALA A 146 -5.21 -12.16 21.83
CA ALA A 146 -6.49 -11.89 21.19
C ALA A 146 -6.47 -10.51 20.52
N CYS A 147 -6.85 -10.48 19.25
CA CYS A 147 -7.01 -9.25 18.50
C CYS A 147 -8.24 -8.49 19.02
N PRO A 148 -8.21 -7.15 19.10
CA PRO A 148 -9.36 -6.37 19.55
C PRO A 148 -10.58 -6.61 18.63
N PRO A 149 -11.83 -6.51 19.13
CA PRO A 149 -13.04 -6.57 18.31
C PRO A 149 -12.99 -5.60 17.11
N PRO A 150 -13.64 -5.91 15.97
CA PRO A 150 -14.51 -7.07 15.71
C PRO A 150 -13.78 -8.38 15.34
N SER A 151 -12.45 -8.44 15.40
CA SER A 151 -11.71 -9.66 15.06
C SER A 151 -11.77 -10.67 16.20
N THR A 152 -11.90 -11.94 15.85
CA THR A 152 -11.82 -13.09 16.77
C THR A 152 -10.46 -13.80 16.70
N ALA A 153 -9.49 -13.25 15.95
CA ALA A 153 -8.18 -13.86 15.77
C ALA A 153 -7.33 -13.79 17.05
N THR A 154 -6.44 -14.76 17.23
CA THR A 154 -5.54 -14.88 18.38
C THR A 154 -4.06 -14.73 18.02
N ASN A 155 -3.76 -14.29 16.80
CA ASN A 155 -2.39 -14.14 16.28
C ASN A 155 -1.88 -12.70 16.34
N CYS A 156 -2.39 -11.88 17.26
CA CYS A 156 -1.92 -10.51 17.43
C CYS A 156 -0.70 -10.46 18.35
N TYR A 157 0.20 -9.53 18.04
CA TYR A 157 1.31 -9.17 18.89
C TYR A 157 0.86 -8.14 19.92
N ARG A 158 0.97 -8.47 21.20
CA ARG A 158 0.74 -7.52 22.28
C ARG A 158 2.06 -7.19 22.96
N VAL A 159 2.41 -5.91 22.97
CA VAL A 159 3.54 -5.40 23.75
C VAL A 159 3.01 -4.71 24.99
N THR A 160 3.57 -5.07 26.14
CA THR A 160 3.31 -4.46 27.44
C THR A 160 4.60 -3.84 27.96
N ILE A 161 4.57 -2.54 28.20
CA ILE A 161 5.64 -1.83 28.88
C ILE A 161 5.16 -1.51 30.29
N SER A 162 5.88 -2.00 31.29
CA SER A 162 5.57 -1.74 32.70
C SER A 162 6.74 -1.05 33.37
N ARG A 163 6.46 -0.05 34.21
CA ARG A 163 7.49 0.62 35.01
C ARG A 163 6.91 1.10 36.33
N PRO A 164 7.58 0.85 37.47
CA PRO A 164 7.18 1.41 38.74
C PRO A 164 7.57 2.91 38.79
N VAL A 165 6.62 3.74 39.18
CA VAL A 165 6.80 5.19 39.34
C VAL A 165 6.64 5.54 40.82
N PRO A 166 7.63 6.23 41.44
CA PRO A 166 7.55 6.58 42.86
C PRO A 166 6.34 7.44 43.19
N LEU A 167 5.66 7.09 44.28
CA LEU A 167 4.59 7.90 44.86
C LEU A 167 5.21 8.93 45.79
N TYR A 168 5.47 10.13 45.26
CA TYR A 168 5.99 11.24 46.05
C TYR A 168 4.92 11.77 47.03
N MET A 169 4.20 12.84 46.68
CA MET A 169 3.20 13.44 47.57
C MET A 169 1.86 12.70 47.60
N MET A 170 1.63 11.76 46.68
CA MET A 170 0.41 10.94 46.65
C MET A 170 0.26 10.11 47.94
N GLY A 171 1.36 9.73 48.59
CA GLY A 171 1.31 9.03 49.88
C GLY A 171 0.69 9.85 51.01
N ILE A 172 0.75 11.19 50.95
CA ILE A 172 0.16 12.09 51.97
C ILE A 172 -1.37 12.04 51.93
N VAL A 173 -1.95 11.89 50.72
CA VAL A 173 -3.39 11.75 50.51
C VAL A 173 -3.87 10.29 50.58
N GLY A 174 -3.05 9.39 51.12
CA GLY A 174 -3.43 8.00 51.41
C GLY A 174 -3.18 6.98 50.30
N PHE A 175 -2.59 7.36 49.16
CA PHE A 175 -2.22 6.37 48.13
C PHE A 175 -0.99 5.57 48.56
N SER A 176 -1.16 4.25 48.74
CA SER A 176 -0.10 3.35 49.16
C SER A 176 0.73 2.77 48.00
N GLY A 177 0.20 2.80 46.77
CA GLY A 177 0.81 2.11 45.64
C GLY A 177 0.67 0.60 45.70
N ASP A 178 1.14 -0.07 44.65
CA ASP A 178 1.11 -1.54 44.50
C ASP A 178 2.51 -2.19 44.64
N THR A 179 3.56 -1.38 44.73
CA THR A 179 4.95 -1.86 44.79
C THR A 179 5.87 -0.88 45.52
N ALA A 180 7.15 -1.24 45.62
CA ALA A 180 8.19 -0.39 46.19
C ALA A 180 9.44 -0.37 45.30
N ILE A 181 10.11 0.78 45.25
CA ILE A 181 11.43 0.93 44.63
C ILE A 181 12.40 1.29 45.75
N GLY A 182 13.16 0.31 46.22
CA GLY A 182 13.90 0.43 47.48
C GLY A 182 12.92 0.68 48.64
N ASP A 183 13.21 1.67 49.47
CA ASP A 183 12.39 2.01 50.64
C ASP A 183 11.18 2.92 50.33
N ARG A 184 10.93 3.22 49.05
CA ARG A 184 9.86 4.14 48.64
C ARG A 184 8.69 3.41 48.01
N ARG A 185 7.48 3.75 48.44
CA ARG A 185 6.23 3.30 47.81
C ARG A 185 6.15 3.79 46.36
N ALA A 186 5.68 2.93 45.48
CA ALA A 186 5.57 3.18 44.05
C ALA A 186 4.29 2.55 43.49
N GLN A 187 3.87 3.05 42.34
CA GLN A 187 2.76 2.51 41.57
C GLN A 187 3.30 1.96 40.26
N THR A 188 2.96 0.73 39.92
CA THR A 188 3.26 0.14 38.62
C THR A 188 2.36 0.77 37.59
N VAL A 189 2.97 1.47 36.64
CA VAL A 189 2.28 2.02 35.48
C VAL A 189 2.47 1.05 34.32
N ARG A 190 1.41 0.80 33.56
CA ARG A 190 1.45 -0.08 32.39
C ARG A 190 0.90 0.64 31.16
N ALA A 191 1.54 0.39 30.03
CA ALA A 191 1.05 0.72 28.72
C ALA A 191 1.02 -0.54 27.87
N GLN A 192 -0.05 -0.71 27.10
CA GLN A 192 -0.26 -1.89 26.27
C GLN A 192 -0.68 -1.47 24.88
N ALA A 193 -0.11 -2.12 23.88
CA ALA A 193 -0.51 -1.96 22.51
C ALA A 193 -0.62 -3.33 21.86
N VAL A 194 -1.60 -3.46 20.96
CA VAL A 194 -1.83 -4.68 20.19
C VAL A 194 -1.73 -4.35 18.71
N ALA A 195 -0.88 -5.07 18.01
CA ALA A 195 -0.73 -4.99 16.57
C ALA A 195 -0.93 -6.38 15.98
N ARG A 196 -1.63 -6.47 14.86
CA ARG A 196 -1.69 -7.72 14.10
C ARG A 196 -0.45 -7.78 13.21
N PRO A 197 0.20 -8.95 13.02
CA PRO A 197 1.22 -9.05 11.99
C PRO A 197 0.63 -8.63 10.66
N ARG A 198 1.45 -8.03 9.81
CA ARG A 198 1.08 -7.87 8.40
C ARG A 198 0.79 -9.29 7.90
N GLY A 199 -0.45 -9.56 7.52
CA GLY A 199 -0.80 -10.83 6.92
C GLY A 199 0.18 -11.08 5.78
N ARG A 200 0.88 -12.21 5.82
CA ARG A 200 1.57 -12.72 4.63
C ARG A 200 0.45 -12.90 3.61
N GLY A 201 0.40 -12.06 2.58
CA GLY A 201 -0.77 -11.96 1.70
C GLY A 201 -1.99 -11.36 2.42
N GLU A 202 -2.26 -10.08 2.17
CA GLU A 202 -3.56 -9.48 2.54
C GLU A 202 -4.32 -8.97 1.32
N ASN A 203 -3.69 -8.98 0.14
CA ASN A 203 -4.27 -8.48 -1.08
C ASN A 203 -4.10 -9.47 -2.22
N TYR A 204 -5.15 -9.55 -3.04
CA TYR A 204 -5.12 -10.31 -4.27
C TYR A 204 -4.31 -9.57 -5.33
N CYS A 205 -3.09 -10.05 -5.54
CA CYS A 205 -2.24 -9.65 -6.65
C CYS A 205 -2.61 -10.41 -7.93
N LEU A 206 -3.14 -11.64 -7.85
CA LEU A 206 -3.57 -12.44 -8.98
C LEU A 206 -5.08 -12.60 -8.93
N ILE A 207 -5.78 -12.09 -9.94
CA ILE A 207 -7.23 -12.20 -10.03
C ILE A 207 -7.62 -12.75 -11.40
N GLY A 208 -8.29 -13.90 -11.40
CA GLY A 208 -8.91 -14.50 -12.56
C GLY A 208 -10.38 -14.14 -12.63
N LEU A 209 -10.79 -13.41 -13.66
CA LEU A 209 -12.15 -12.87 -13.78
C LEU A 209 -13.16 -13.83 -14.44
N SER A 210 -12.69 -14.90 -15.09
CA SER A 210 -13.57 -15.91 -15.71
C SER A 210 -14.53 -16.51 -14.69
N SER A 211 -15.81 -16.61 -15.05
CA SER A 211 -16.87 -17.24 -14.23
C SER A 211 -17.02 -18.75 -14.50
N SER A 212 -16.18 -19.34 -15.35
CA SER A 212 -16.24 -20.76 -15.73
C SER A 212 -14.85 -21.34 -15.95
N GLY A 213 -14.73 -22.68 -15.81
CA GLY A 213 -13.48 -23.40 -16.02
C GLY A 213 -12.46 -23.21 -14.89
N GLU A 214 -11.20 -22.97 -15.25
CA GLU A 214 -10.11 -22.64 -14.33
C GLU A 214 -9.70 -21.20 -14.64
N ALA A 215 -10.13 -20.21 -13.84
CA ALA A 215 -9.76 -18.82 -14.09
C ALA A 215 -8.30 -18.54 -13.71
N ILE A 216 -7.76 -19.30 -12.76
CA ILE A 216 -6.33 -19.32 -12.46
C ILE A 216 -5.90 -20.78 -12.38
N ARG A 217 -4.86 -21.10 -13.14
CA ARG A 217 -4.15 -22.38 -13.05
C ARG A 217 -2.66 -22.13 -12.96
N ILE A 218 -2.04 -22.70 -11.95
CA ILE A 218 -0.59 -22.72 -11.80
C ILE A 218 -0.12 -24.16 -11.88
N ASN A 219 0.73 -24.44 -12.86
CA ASN A 219 1.50 -25.67 -12.91
C ASN A 219 2.91 -25.30 -12.41
N GLY A 220 3.18 -25.67 -11.16
CA GLY A 220 4.38 -25.32 -10.43
C GLY A 220 5.66 -25.85 -11.05
N GLY A 221 6.75 -25.25 -10.60
CA GLY A 221 8.13 -25.59 -10.92
C GLY A 221 9.03 -25.29 -9.72
N PRO A 222 10.32 -25.63 -9.77
CA PRO A 222 11.21 -25.54 -8.62
C PRO A 222 11.34 -24.13 -8.01
N ASN A 223 11.08 -23.08 -8.79
CA ASN A 223 11.39 -21.69 -8.42
C ASN A 223 10.16 -20.77 -8.33
N VAL A 224 8.94 -21.31 -8.28
CA VAL A 224 7.77 -20.44 -8.09
C VAL A 224 7.83 -19.77 -6.71
N ASP A 225 7.77 -18.44 -6.70
CA ASP A 225 7.65 -17.64 -5.49
C ASP A 225 6.55 -16.59 -5.70
N LEU A 226 5.50 -16.71 -4.89
CA LEU A 226 4.35 -15.82 -4.84
C LEU A 226 4.23 -15.21 -3.43
N ALA A 227 5.35 -15.08 -2.70
CA ALA A 227 5.35 -14.45 -1.39
C ALA A 227 4.77 -13.04 -1.45
N GLY A 228 3.82 -12.75 -0.56
CA GLY A 228 3.11 -11.47 -0.50
C GLY A 228 1.99 -11.31 -1.52
N CYS A 229 1.67 -12.36 -2.26
CA CYS A 229 0.77 -12.34 -3.40
C CYS A 229 -0.33 -13.39 -3.24
N ASP A 230 -1.53 -12.97 -2.79
CA ASP A 230 -2.69 -13.87 -2.70
C ASP A 230 -3.45 -13.95 -4.02
N MET A 231 -4.28 -14.97 -4.15
CA MET A 231 -5.00 -15.26 -5.38
C MET A 231 -6.51 -15.33 -5.18
N PHE A 232 -7.23 -14.75 -6.13
CA PHE A 232 -8.69 -14.88 -6.21
C PHE A 232 -9.14 -15.35 -7.58
N SER A 233 -10.03 -16.33 -7.62
CA SER A 233 -10.65 -16.81 -8.86
C SER A 233 -12.17 -16.66 -8.81
N ASN A 234 -12.75 -16.01 -9.83
CA ASN A 234 -14.20 -15.99 -10.07
C ASN A 234 -14.76 -17.36 -10.55
N SER A 235 -13.89 -18.37 -10.69
CA SER A 235 -14.24 -19.75 -11.03
C SER A 235 -13.40 -20.71 -10.18
N ASN A 236 -12.82 -21.77 -10.75
CA ASN A 236 -11.89 -22.63 -10.04
C ASN A 236 -10.49 -22.02 -10.00
N LEU A 237 -9.77 -22.29 -8.91
CA LEU A 237 -8.38 -21.93 -8.67
C LEU A 237 -7.58 -23.22 -8.49
N ARG A 238 -6.64 -23.49 -9.41
CA ARG A 238 -5.92 -24.77 -9.42
C ARG A 238 -4.41 -24.63 -9.37
N CYS A 239 -3.78 -25.26 -8.39
CA CYS A 239 -2.34 -25.38 -8.25
C CYS A 239 -1.95 -26.85 -8.39
N ASN A 240 -1.08 -27.15 -9.36
CA ASN A 240 -0.59 -28.49 -9.66
C ASN A 240 0.94 -28.50 -9.55
N GLY A 241 1.50 -29.52 -8.91
CA GLY A 241 2.96 -29.70 -8.81
C GLY A 241 3.56 -29.05 -7.57
N ALA A 242 4.80 -29.43 -7.26
CA ALA A 242 5.54 -28.93 -6.11
C ALA A 242 5.74 -27.40 -6.21
N ASN A 243 5.64 -26.71 -5.08
CA ASN A 243 5.84 -25.27 -4.93
C ASN A 243 4.92 -24.38 -5.79
N SER A 244 3.83 -24.92 -6.36
CA SER A 244 2.93 -24.18 -7.26
C SER A 244 2.24 -22.96 -6.62
N ASP A 245 2.15 -22.92 -5.31
CA ASP A 245 1.56 -21.86 -4.49
C ASP A 245 2.50 -21.41 -3.38
N ASN A 246 3.81 -21.61 -3.56
CA ASN A 246 4.80 -21.21 -2.57
C ASN A 246 4.73 -19.70 -2.31
N GLY A 247 4.57 -19.33 -1.04
CA GLY A 247 4.40 -17.93 -0.62
C GLY A 247 2.96 -17.39 -0.65
N VAL A 248 2.00 -18.11 -1.24
CA VAL A 248 0.57 -17.77 -1.21
C VAL A 248 -0.03 -18.17 0.13
N TYR A 249 -0.68 -17.23 0.83
CA TYR A 249 -1.37 -17.55 2.08
C TYR A 249 -2.84 -17.86 1.84
N TYR A 250 -3.56 -16.99 1.11
CA TYR A 250 -4.94 -17.20 0.72
C TYR A 250 -5.07 -17.54 -0.77
N GLY A 251 -5.66 -18.71 -1.04
CA GLY A 251 -6.17 -19.06 -2.37
C GLY A 251 -7.69 -19.16 -2.32
N ASP A 252 -8.35 -18.11 -2.78
CA ASP A 252 -9.81 -18.00 -2.75
C ASP A 252 -10.41 -18.24 -4.13
N ALA A 253 -11.54 -18.95 -4.15
CA ALA A 253 -12.26 -19.27 -5.37
C ALA A 253 -13.76 -19.27 -5.15
N VAL A 254 -14.51 -18.83 -6.18
CA VAL A 254 -15.96 -19.05 -6.25
C VAL A 254 -16.27 -20.53 -6.40
N GLY A 255 -15.52 -21.22 -7.26
CA GLY A 255 -15.58 -22.67 -7.42
C GLY A 255 -14.76 -23.39 -6.35
N THR A 256 -13.87 -24.27 -6.77
CA THR A 256 -12.93 -24.96 -5.89
C THR A 256 -11.58 -24.25 -5.86
N SER A 257 -10.90 -24.33 -4.72
CA SER A 257 -9.51 -23.89 -4.56
C SER A 257 -8.69 -25.02 -3.95
N ASN A 258 -7.51 -25.28 -4.50
CA ASN A 258 -6.49 -26.14 -3.90
C ASN A 258 -5.13 -25.43 -3.76
N CYS A 259 -5.14 -24.09 -3.76
CA CYS A 259 -3.96 -23.25 -3.70
C CYS A 259 -3.87 -22.48 -2.38
N GLY A 260 -2.65 -22.24 -1.91
CA GLY A 260 -2.34 -21.46 -0.72
C GLY A 260 -2.42 -22.29 0.56
N GLN A 261 -1.95 -21.70 1.66
CA GLN A 261 -2.04 -22.30 3.00
C GLN A 261 -3.49 -22.38 3.49
N VAL A 262 -4.29 -21.37 3.15
CA VAL A 262 -5.72 -21.30 3.44
C VAL A 262 -6.49 -21.36 2.13
N GLN A 263 -7.03 -22.55 1.85
CA GLN A 263 -7.74 -22.87 0.61
C GLN A 263 -9.24 -22.68 0.83
N ARG A 264 -9.86 -21.72 0.13
CA ARG A 264 -11.29 -21.43 0.30
C ARG A 264 -12.04 -21.47 -1.02
N GLY A 265 -12.88 -22.48 -1.20
CA GLY A 265 -13.89 -22.51 -2.25
C GLY A 265 -15.21 -21.87 -1.83
N GLY A 266 -16.15 -21.75 -2.76
CA GLY A 266 -17.51 -21.26 -2.51
C GLY A 266 -17.60 -19.78 -2.11
N GLN A 267 -16.57 -18.99 -2.42
CA GLN A 267 -16.58 -17.55 -2.15
C GLN A 267 -17.57 -16.83 -3.08
N SER A 268 -18.00 -15.63 -2.68
CA SER A 268 -18.80 -14.78 -3.57
C SER A 268 -17.92 -14.22 -4.70
N PRO A 269 -18.41 -14.16 -5.95
CA PRO A 269 -17.66 -13.56 -7.05
C PRO A 269 -17.26 -12.12 -6.73
N ILE A 270 -16.03 -11.77 -7.06
CA ILE A 270 -15.56 -10.39 -7.00
C ILE A 270 -15.93 -9.72 -8.31
N VAL A 271 -16.67 -8.61 -8.22
CA VAL A 271 -16.86 -7.69 -9.34
C VAL A 271 -15.50 -7.10 -9.70
N ASP A 272 -15.18 -7.03 -10.99
CA ASP A 272 -13.91 -6.53 -11.47
C ASP A 272 -13.58 -5.15 -10.84
N PRO A 273 -12.57 -5.09 -9.95
CA PRO A 273 -12.25 -3.89 -9.18
C PRO A 273 -11.65 -2.77 -10.04
N PHE A 274 -11.21 -3.12 -11.26
CA PHE A 274 -10.55 -2.22 -12.19
C PHE A 274 -11.40 -1.94 -13.45
N ALA A 275 -12.67 -2.37 -13.49
CA ALA A 275 -13.57 -2.18 -14.64
C ALA A 275 -13.68 -0.71 -15.09
N GLN A 276 -13.60 0.23 -14.15
CA GLN A 276 -13.61 1.68 -14.40
C GLN A 276 -12.45 2.16 -15.28
N LEU A 277 -11.33 1.42 -15.35
CA LEU A 277 -10.19 1.75 -16.22
C LEU A 277 -10.53 1.62 -17.70
N SER A 278 -11.59 0.89 -18.06
CA SER A 278 -12.04 0.74 -19.44
C SER A 278 -13.01 1.85 -19.90
N ALA A 279 -13.30 2.84 -19.04
CA ALA A 279 -14.11 3.99 -19.40
C ALA A 279 -13.36 4.98 -20.31
N ASN A 280 -14.09 5.89 -20.98
CA ASN A 280 -13.51 7.00 -21.73
C ASN A 280 -14.03 8.33 -21.13
N PRO A 281 -13.17 9.10 -20.43
CA PRO A 281 -11.84 8.73 -19.90
C PRO A 281 -11.93 7.65 -18.80
N PRO A 282 -10.86 6.86 -18.51
CA PRO A 282 -9.45 7.20 -18.66
C PRO A 282 -8.75 6.83 -19.98
N ILE A 283 -9.35 6.03 -20.88
CA ILE A 283 -8.72 5.69 -22.16
C ILE A 283 -8.90 6.85 -23.17
N PRO A 284 -7.82 7.43 -23.74
CA PRO A 284 -7.95 8.50 -24.73
C PRO A 284 -8.80 8.10 -25.94
N ALA A 285 -9.49 9.06 -26.53
CA ALA A 285 -10.26 8.83 -27.75
C ALA A 285 -9.36 8.40 -28.92
N ASN A 286 -9.81 7.38 -29.65
CA ASN A 286 -9.15 6.86 -30.84
C ASN A 286 -9.25 7.88 -31.98
N THR A 287 -8.09 8.32 -32.49
CA THR A 287 -7.97 9.29 -33.60
C THR A 287 -7.41 8.65 -34.88
N CYS A 288 -7.31 7.32 -34.93
CA CYS A 288 -6.69 6.60 -36.02
C CYS A 288 -7.66 6.36 -37.19
N GLY A 289 -7.22 6.67 -38.41
CA GLY A 289 -7.93 6.35 -39.65
C GLY A 289 -7.56 4.99 -40.26
N ALA A 290 -6.37 4.47 -39.96
CA ALA A 290 -5.85 3.19 -40.46
C ALA A 290 -4.95 2.51 -39.42
N TYR A 291 -4.77 1.20 -39.56
CA TYR A 291 -4.06 0.35 -38.60
C TYR A 291 -3.03 -0.54 -39.32
N PRO A 292 -1.93 0.04 -39.82
CA PRO A 292 -0.87 -0.72 -40.47
C PRO A 292 -0.34 -1.84 -39.54
N GLN A 293 -0.03 -3.00 -40.11
CA GLN A 293 0.44 -4.17 -39.38
C GLN A 293 1.90 -4.50 -39.73
N GLY A 294 2.61 -5.14 -38.81
CA GLY A 294 4.02 -5.53 -38.96
C GLY A 294 4.95 -4.33 -39.22
N ALA A 295 5.91 -4.51 -40.13
CA ALA A 295 6.95 -3.51 -40.40
C ALA A 295 6.44 -2.21 -41.04
N SER A 296 5.19 -2.16 -41.51
CA SER A 296 4.58 -0.93 -42.03
C SER A 296 4.03 -0.01 -40.93
N GLY A 297 4.02 -0.50 -39.69
CA GLY A 297 3.48 0.18 -38.55
C GLY A 297 4.32 1.38 -38.05
N PRO A 298 3.71 2.29 -37.26
CA PRO A 298 4.39 3.45 -36.72
C PRO A 298 5.58 3.07 -35.83
N VAL A 299 6.58 3.95 -35.81
CA VAL A 299 7.74 3.83 -34.92
C VAL A 299 7.49 4.59 -33.63
N LEU A 300 7.84 4.00 -32.49
CA LEU A 300 8.00 4.70 -31.22
C LEU A 300 9.43 5.24 -31.16
N SER A 301 9.57 6.56 -31.25
CA SER A 301 10.89 7.21 -31.31
C SER A 301 11.44 7.56 -29.92
N THR A 302 12.72 7.92 -29.84
CA THR A 302 13.32 8.45 -28.61
C THR A 302 12.95 9.91 -28.34
N SER A 303 12.39 10.60 -29.33
CA SER A 303 12.00 12.01 -29.28
C SER A 303 10.50 12.22 -29.04
N GLU A 304 9.76 11.20 -28.61
CA GLU A 304 8.34 11.34 -28.31
C GLU A 304 8.12 12.38 -27.20
N SER A 305 7.10 13.23 -27.39
CA SER A 305 6.65 14.13 -26.33
C SER A 305 5.69 13.40 -25.41
N TRP A 306 6.09 13.24 -24.15
CA TRP A 306 5.30 12.57 -23.12
C TRP A 306 4.40 13.52 -22.32
N ALA A 307 4.33 14.80 -22.71
CA ALA A 307 3.46 15.79 -22.08
C ALA A 307 1.96 15.55 -22.33
N SER A 308 1.64 14.71 -23.31
CA SER A 308 0.29 14.25 -23.63
C SER A 308 0.35 12.77 -24.02
N PRO A 309 -0.77 12.03 -23.98
CA PRO A 309 -0.76 10.63 -24.37
C PRO A 309 -0.21 10.45 -25.79
N VAL A 310 0.85 9.64 -25.91
CA VAL A 310 1.42 9.24 -27.20
C VAL A 310 0.47 8.22 -27.81
N LYS A 311 -0.07 8.51 -29.00
CA LYS A 311 -1.03 7.63 -29.69
C LYS A 311 -0.38 7.01 -30.91
N LYS A 312 -0.51 5.70 -31.07
CA LYS A 312 0.00 4.95 -32.22
C LYS A 312 -1.11 4.09 -32.81
N CYS A 313 -1.15 4.03 -34.14
CA CYS A 313 -2.22 3.39 -34.90
C CYS A 313 -1.68 2.15 -35.60
N GLY A 314 -2.16 0.96 -35.22
CA GLY A 314 -1.62 -0.30 -35.70
C GLY A 314 -0.39 -0.77 -34.92
N ASP A 315 0.32 -1.75 -35.48
CA ASP A 315 1.50 -2.32 -34.84
C ASP A 315 2.57 -1.25 -34.64
N THR A 316 3.00 -1.04 -33.41
CA THR A 316 4.03 -0.05 -33.08
C THR A 316 5.34 -0.75 -32.85
N ARG A 317 6.43 -0.28 -33.47
CA ARG A 317 7.76 -0.87 -33.25
C ARG A 317 8.75 0.12 -32.66
N LEU A 318 9.68 -0.39 -31.86
CA LEU A 318 10.88 0.36 -31.49
C LEU A 318 11.97 0.17 -32.56
N THR A 319 12.74 1.24 -32.78
CA THR A 319 13.96 1.21 -33.62
C THR A 319 15.20 1.61 -32.83
N ALA A 320 15.04 1.95 -31.56
CA ALA A 320 16.07 2.29 -30.61
C ALA A 320 15.53 2.11 -29.19
N ASP A 321 16.41 2.09 -28.19
CA ASP A 321 16.01 2.08 -26.79
C ASP A 321 15.33 3.41 -26.43
N VAL A 322 14.14 3.32 -25.83
CA VAL A 322 13.32 4.47 -25.41
C VAL A 322 13.31 4.53 -23.89
N ASN A 323 13.73 5.67 -23.35
CA ASN A 323 13.71 5.94 -21.91
C ASN A 323 12.72 7.06 -21.60
N VAL A 324 11.68 6.74 -20.83
CA VAL A 324 10.65 7.67 -20.38
C VAL A 324 11.03 8.23 -19.02
N THR A 325 11.32 9.53 -18.98
CA THR A 325 11.70 10.26 -17.76
C THR A 325 10.57 11.13 -17.20
N ALA A 326 9.52 11.35 -17.99
CA ALA A 326 8.37 12.14 -17.61
C ALA A 326 7.40 11.34 -16.72
N PRO A 327 6.88 11.93 -15.63
CA PRO A 327 5.90 11.28 -14.78
C PRO A 327 4.54 11.19 -15.49
N ASN A 328 3.71 10.21 -15.07
CA ASN A 328 2.35 9.98 -15.55
C ASN A 328 2.23 9.89 -17.08
N SER A 329 3.25 9.36 -17.76
CA SER A 329 3.28 9.20 -19.22
C SER A 329 2.31 8.11 -19.66
N VAL A 330 1.70 8.29 -20.84
CA VAL A 330 0.76 7.33 -21.42
C VAL A 330 1.14 7.04 -22.86
N LEU A 331 1.27 5.76 -23.20
CA LEU A 331 1.35 5.27 -24.57
C LEU A 331 0.06 4.51 -24.88
N VAL A 332 -0.63 4.86 -25.95
CA VAL A 332 -1.81 4.13 -26.43
C VAL A 332 -1.53 3.56 -27.80
N VAL A 333 -1.65 2.24 -27.93
CA VAL A 333 -1.58 1.53 -29.21
C VAL A 333 -2.98 1.08 -29.59
N TYR A 334 -3.50 1.59 -30.70
CA TYR A 334 -4.83 1.24 -31.20
C TYR A 334 -4.75 0.13 -32.24
N ASN A 335 -5.47 -0.98 -32.03
CA ASN A 335 -5.54 -2.14 -32.94
C ASN A 335 -4.17 -2.62 -33.43
N GLY A 336 -3.24 -2.83 -32.50
CA GLY A 336 -1.92 -3.33 -32.83
C GLY A 336 -1.09 -3.63 -31.59
N LYS A 337 -0.01 -4.37 -31.81
CA LYS A 337 0.91 -4.77 -30.75
C LYS A 337 2.02 -3.73 -30.56
N LEU A 338 2.67 -3.77 -29.41
CA LEU A 338 3.91 -3.04 -29.17
C LEU A 338 5.08 -3.99 -29.39
N ASP A 339 5.69 -3.95 -30.56
CA ASP A 339 6.88 -4.72 -30.90
C ASP A 339 8.15 -4.01 -30.40
N LEU A 340 8.78 -4.58 -29.38
CA LEU A 340 10.04 -4.04 -28.87
C LEU A 340 11.21 -4.22 -29.84
N ASN A 341 11.11 -5.16 -30.79
CA ASN A 341 12.10 -5.36 -31.85
C ASN A 341 13.55 -5.40 -31.32
N GLY A 342 13.77 -6.05 -30.17
CA GLY A 342 15.10 -6.21 -29.57
C GLY A 342 15.58 -5.02 -28.74
N HIS A 343 14.78 -3.96 -28.66
CA HIS A 343 15.09 -2.75 -27.92
C HIS A 343 14.43 -2.72 -26.54
N LYS A 344 14.85 -1.74 -25.74
CA LYS A 344 14.34 -1.49 -24.40
C LYS A 344 13.33 -0.35 -24.41
N LEU A 345 12.15 -0.57 -23.85
CA LEU A 345 11.26 0.50 -23.42
C LEU A 345 11.32 0.57 -21.90
N GLN A 346 11.88 1.64 -21.35
CA GLN A 346 12.14 1.75 -19.93
C GLN A 346 11.70 3.07 -19.31
N THR A 347 11.59 3.09 -17.98
CA THR A 347 11.34 4.30 -17.18
C THR A 347 12.49 4.55 -16.20
N SER A 348 12.84 5.83 -15.99
CA SER A 348 13.92 6.20 -15.06
C SER A 348 13.66 7.53 -14.34
N GLY A 349 14.32 7.73 -13.20
CA GLY A 349 14.12 8.91 -12.36
C GLY A 349 12.68 9.01 -11.86
N SER A 350 12.02 10.14 -12.14
CA SER A 350 10.59 10.35 -11.88
C SER A 350 9.67 9.76 -12.97
N GLY A 351 10.24 9.14 -14.00
CA GLY A 351 9.52 8.61 -15.13
C GLY A 351 8.59 7.47 -14.75
N SER A 352 7.39 7.49 -15.31
CA SER A 352 6.42 6.41 -15.16
C SER A 352 5.56 6.32 -16.40
N LEU A 353 5.18 5.11 -16.81
CA LEU A 353 4.48 4.85 -18.06
C LEU A 353 3.33 3.86 -17.86
N THR A 354 2.16 4.20 -18.40
CA THR A 354 1.10 3.24 -18.70
C THR A 354 1.06 2.96 -20.20
N VAL A 355 1.14 1.69 -20.58
CA VAL A 355 0.93 1.22 -21.95
C VAL A 355 -0.50 0.70 -22.08
N ILE A 356 -1.30 1.34 -22.93
CA ILE A 356 -2.69 1.01 -23.19
C ILE A 356 -2.83 0.37 -24.55
N PHE A 357 -3.38 -0.85 -24.60
CA PHE A 357 -3.85 -1.48 -25.82
C PHE A 357 -5.36 -1.25 -25.94
N SER A 358 -5.76 -0.47 -26.93
CA SER A 358 -7.16 -0.12 -27.18
C SER A 358 -7.47 -0.28 -28.67
N GLY A 359 -8.68 0.08 -29.09
CA GLY A 359 -9.07 -0.14 -30.46
C GLY A 359 -10.55 -0.02 -30.71
N THR A 360 -10.96 -0.55 -31.84
CA THR A 360 -12.36 -0.56 -32.29
C THR A 360 -12.92 -1.96 -32.14
N ARG A 361 -14.11 -2.09 -31.53
CA ARG A 361 -14.84 -3.35 -31.41
C ARG A 361 -15.23 -3.97 -32.76
N THR A 362 -15.44 -3.11 -33.75
CA THR A 362 -16.05 -3.44 -35.04
C THR A 362 -15.27 -2.74 -36.14
N GLN A 363 -14.40 -3.46 -36.83
CA GLN A 363 -13.97 -3.08 -38.16
C GLN A 363 -14.32 -4.20 -39.14
N GLY A 364 -14.86 -3.82 -40.30
CA GLY A 364 -15.06 -4.75 -41.40
C GLY A 364 -13.70 -5.17 -41.97
N GLY A 365 -13.45 -6.48 -42.09
CA GLY A 365 -12.19 -7.01 -42.64
C GLY A 365 -11.81 -8.40 -42.12
N SER A 366 -10.85 -9.04 -42.77
CA SER A 366 -10.33 -10.37 -42.38
C SER A 366 -9.27 -10.30 -41.27
N THR A 367 -8.58 -9.16 -41.13
CA THR A 367 -7.41 -8.97 -40.28
C THR A 367 -7.73 -9.08 -38.79
N THR A 368 -6.90 -9.82 -38.05
CA THR A 368 -6.91 -9.91 -36.59
C THR A 368 -5.83 -8.98 -36.04
N TYR A 369 -6.14 -8.24 -34.97
CA TYR A 369 -5.23 -7.32 -34.32
C TYR A 369 -4.79 -7.88 -32.97
N SER A 370 -3.49 -7.89 -32.71
CA SER A 370 -2.92 -8.29 -31.42
C SER A 370 -2.83 -7.09 -30.49
N HIS A 371 -3.19 -7.26 -29.21
CA HIS A 371 -3.29 -6.16 -28.23
C HIS A 371 -2.40 -6.40 -27.01
N PHE A 372 -1.12 -6.71 -27.24
CA PHE A 372 -0.17 -7.02 -26.19
C PHE A 372 1.27 -6.61 -26.59
N PRO A 373 2.21 -6.52 -25.64
CA PRO A 373 3.62 -6.35 -25.94
C PRO A 373 4.16 -7.61 -26.62
N ALA A 374 4.90 -7.41 -27.71
CA ALA A 374 5.56 -8.47 -28.46
C ALA A 374 7.02 -8.10 -28.69
N ASN A 375 7.78 -9.06 -29.20
CA ASN A 375 9.14 -8.80 -29.63
C ASN A 375 9.46 -9.72 -30.81
N SER A 376 9.88 -9.12 -31.91
CA SER A 376 10.20 -9.86 -33.13
C SER A 376 11.63 -10.43 -33.16
N THR A 377 12.51 -9.99 -32.27
CA THR A 377 13.96 -10.33 -32.32
C THR A 377 14.53 -10.91 -31.01
N GLY A 378 13.71 -11.55 -30.18
CA GLY A 378 14.13 -12.38 -29.03
C GLY A 378 14.87 -11.71 -27.86
N THR A 379 15.13 -10.39 -27.91
CA THR A 379 15.94 -9.67 -26.89
C THR A 379 15.30 -8.41 -26.32
N GLY A 380 14.08 -8.07 -26.74
CA GLY A 380 13.37 -6.88 -26.30
C GLY A 380 13.04 -6.92 -24.80
N ARG A 381 13.05 -5.76 -24.15
CA ARG A 381 12.79 -5.62 -22.71
C ARG A 381 11.83 -4.47 -22.40
N LEU A 382 10.78 -4.77 -21.67
CA LEU A 382 9.82 -3.79 -21.16
C LEU A 382 10.11 -3.58 -19.66
N ASP A 383 10.67 -2.42 -19.30
CA ASP A 383 11.16 -2.11 -17.95
C ASP A 383 10.51 -0.84 -17.38
N ILE A 384 9.23 -0.96 -16.99
CA ILE A 384 8.36 0.19 -16.75
C ILE A 384 7.79 0.21 -15.34
N ALA A 385 7.76 1.41 -14.75
CA ALA A 385 7.05 1.71 -13.53
C ALA A 385 5.74 2.42 -13.85
N ALA A 386 4.64 1.94 -13.27
CA ALA A 386 3.34 2.57 -13.39
C ALA A 386 3.32 3.97 -12.73
N PRO A 387 2.43 4.86 -13.20
CA PRO A 387 2.19 6.14 -12.55
C PRO A 387 1.78 5.99 -11.09
N LYS A 388 2.28 6.85 -10.19
CA LYS A 388 1.89 6.85 -8.77
C LYS A 388 0.64 7.69 -8.48
N THR A 389 0.21 8.48 -9.46
CA THR A 389 -0.88 9.47 -9.34
C THR A 389 -1.72 9.51 -10.62
N GLY A 390 -2.88 10.18 -10.56
CA GLY A 390 -3.77 10.33 -11.72
C GLY A 390 -4.72 9.14 -11.93
N ALA A 391 -5.48 9.19 -13.02
CA ALA A 391 -6.54 8.20 -13.29
C ALA A 391 -6.01 6.78 -13.62
N LEU A 392 -4.75 6.68 -14.06
CA LEU A 392 -4.06 5.41 -14.36
C LEU A 392 -3.04 5.04 -13.27
N LYS A 393 -3.19 5.61 -12.07
CA LYS A 393 -2.36 5.32 -10.91
C LYS A 393 -2.28 3.80 -10.67
N GLY A 394 -1.06 3.29 -10.58
CA GLY A 394 -0.76 1.88 -10.33
C GLY A 394 -0.84 0.97 -11.55
N VAL A 395 -1.21 1.48 -12.73
CA VAL A 395 -1.41 0.66 -13.95
C VAL A 395 -0.22 0.75 -14.90
N ALA A 396 0.46 -0.36 -15.14
CA ALA A 396 1.60 -0.43 -16.06
C ALA A 396 1.14 -0.85 -17.47
N ILE A 397 0.32 -1.90 -17.56
CA ILE A 397 -0.24 -2.40 -18.82
C ILE A 397 -1.76 -2.46 -18.67
N LEU A 398 -2.45 -1.82 -19.61
CA LEU A 398 -3.91 -1.78 -19.66
C LEU A 398 -4.39 -2.30 -21.01
N GLN A 399 -5.10 -3.41 -21.03
CA GLN A 399 -5.89 -3.81 -22.18
C GLN A 399 -7.33 -3.31 -21.99
N ASP A 400 -7.82 -2.59 -22.97
CA ASP A 400 -9.17 -2.02 -22.95
C ASP A 400 -10.23 -3.13 -22.84
N GLY A 401 -10.94 -3.17 -21.71
CA GLY A 401 -11.97 -4.17 -21.44
C GLY A 401 -13.21 -4.04 -22.32
N ARG A 402 -13.25 -3.05 -23.21
CA ARG A 402 -14.25 -2.98 -24.27
C ARG A 402 -13.88 -3.86 -25.46
N LEU A 403 -12.63 -4.24 -25.65
CA LEU A 403 -12.22 -5.11 -26.75
C LEU A 403 -12.75 -6.52 -26.51
N THR A 404 -13.48 -7.05 -27.49
CA THR A 404 -14.07 -8.39 -27.48
C THR A 404 -14.07 -8.97 -28.91
N GLY A 405 -14.35 -10.26 -29.04
CA GLY A 405 -14.56 -10.96 -30.31
C GLY A 405 -13.28 -11.43 -31.01
N ASN A 406 -13.43 -12.34 -31.98
CA ASN A 406 -12.35 -13.13 -32.61
C ASN A 406 -11.36 -12.30 -33.46
N LYS A 407 -11.61 -11.00 -33.64
CA LYS A 407 -10.75 -10.07 -34.38
C LYS A 407 -9.75 -9.36 -33.49
N ASN A 408 -10.01 -9.35 -32.18
CA ASN A 408 -9.08 -8.84 -31.20
C ASN A 408 -8.41 -10.06 -30.57
N ASP A 409 -7.16 -10.26 -30.92
CA ASP A 409 -6.31 -11.19 -30.22
C ASP A 409 -5.83 -10.51 -28.94
N LEU A 410 -6.47 -10.94 -27.85
CA LEU A 410 -6.31 -10.41 -26.50
C LEU A 410 -5.47 -11.36 -25.64
N ASP A 411 -5.12 -12.52 -26.17
CA ASP A 411 -4.43 -13.55 -25.43
C ASP A 411 -2.93 -13.29 -25.53
N MET A 412 -2.26 -13.27 -24.38
CA MET A 412 -0.82 -13.07 -24.31
C MET A 412 -0.16 -14.34 -23.82
N VAL A 413 0.79 -14.86 -24.61
CA VAL A 413 1.66 -15.96 -24.21
C VAL A 413 3.07 -15.41 -24.00
N TYR A 414 3.42 -15.19 -22.74
CA TYR A 414 4.76 -14.76 -22.36
C TYR A 414 5.69 -15.96 -22.18
N LYS A 415 6.83 -15.93 -22.87
CA LYS A 415 7.80 -17.05 -22.91
C LYS A 415 9.06 -16.83 -22.05
N GLY A 416 9.04 -15.86 -21.13
CA GLY A 416 10.13 -15.61 -20.18
C GLY A 416 11.21 -14.62 -20.65
N ASN A 417 11.44 -14.48 -21.96
CA ASN A 417 12.39 -13.50 -22.51
C ASN A 417 11.87 -12.79 -23.77
N ASP A 418 10.60 -13.01 -24.12
CA ASP A 418 10.03 -12.56 -25.39
C ASP A 418 8.69 -11.83 -25.20
N PRO A 419 8.70 -10.51 -24.96
CA PRO A 419 9.84 -9.71 -24.47
C PRO A 419 10.08 -9.91 -22.98
N THR A 420 11.30 -9.70 -22.47
CA THR A 420 11.55 -9.70 -21.02
C THR A 420 10.67 -8.65 -20.33
N LEU A 421 9.84 -9.07 -19.37
CA LEU A 421 8.91 -8.20 -18.64
C LEU A 421 9.45 -7.85 -17.26
N LEU A 422 9.81 -6.58 -17.07
CA LEU A 422 10.20 -5.99 -15.78
C LEU A 422 9.20 -4.90 -15.42
N ILE A 423 8.23 -5.24 -14.58
CA ILE A 423 7.06 -4.38 -14.34
C ILE A 423 6.99 -3.97 -12.88
N GLN A 424 6.62 -2.72 -12.64
CA GLN A 424 6.12 -2.26 -11.34
C GLN A 424 4.72 -1.71 -11.55
N GLY A 425 3.70 -2.41 -11.04
CA GLY A 425 2.29 -2.04 -11.15
C GLY A 425 1.40 -3.17 -11.66
N LEU A 426 0.22 -2.78 -12.14
CA LEU A 426 -0.83 -3.68 -12.60
C LEU A 426 -0.71 -3.99 -14.09
N ILE A 427 -0.85 -5.26 -14.43
CA ILE A 427 -1.18 -5.78 -15.76
C ILE A 427 -2.67 -6.13 -15.74
N TYR A 428 -3.48 -5.37 -16.49
CA TYR A 428 -4.92 -5.53 -16.53
C TYR A 428 -5.40 -5.96 -17.92
N MET A 429 -5.99 -7.15 -18.01
CA MET A 429 -6.40 -7.83 -19.25
C MET A 429 -7.76 -8.54 -19.08
N PRO A 430 -8.85 -7.81 -18.83
CA PRO A 430 -10.10 -8.39 -18.30
C PRO A 430 -10.79 -9.39 -19.24
N ASN A 431 -10.52 -9.30 -20.55
CA ASN A 431 -11.08 -10.20 -21.56
C ASN A 431 -10.04 -11.14 -22.19
N GLY A 432 -8.76 -11.00 -21.84
CA GLY A 432 -7.64 -11.77 -22.42
C GLY A 432 -7.17 -12.89 -21.50
N ASN A 433 -6.70 -13.99 -22.09
CA ASN A 433 -6.03 -15.06 -21.38
C ASN A 433 -4.54 -14.74 -21.29
N PHE A 434 -3.98 -14.76 -20.08
CA PHE A 434 -2.55 -14.52 -19.88
C PHE A 434 -1.84 -15.82 -19.51
N GLN A 435 -1.02 -16.33 -20.43
CA GLN A 435 -0.18 -17.48 -20.21
C GLN A 435 1.26 -17.05 -19.93
N ILE A 436 1.78 -17.46 -18.78
CA ILE A 436 3.12 -17.15 -18.27
C ILE A 436 3.94 -18.44 -18.33
N ASN A 437 4.90 -18.50 -19.25
CA ASN A 437 5.80 -19.64 -19.46
C ASN A 437 7.23 -19.42 -18.96
N GLY A 438 7.48 -18.31 -18.27
CA GLY A 438 8.78 -17.93 -17.74
C GLY A 438 8.68 -16.77 -16.75
N ALA A 439 9.82 -16.22 -16.34
CA ALA A 439 9.87 -15.30 -15.22
C ALA A 439 9.40 -13.87 -15.56
N ILE A 440 8.47 -13.33 -14.77
CA ILE A 440 8.12 -11.90 -14.79
C ILE A 440 8.81 -11.29 -13.58
N ASN A 441 9.56 -10.22 -13.81
CA ASN A 441 10.37 -9.64 -12.77
C ASN A 441 9.91 -8.24 -12.44
N HIS A 442 10.37 -7.74 -11.30
CA HIS A 442 10.13 -6.37 -10.90
C HIS A 442 10.94 -5.39 -11.77
N LYS A 443 10.39 -4.19 -11.94
CA LYS A 443 11.08 -3.07 -12.58
C LYS A 443 12.46 -2.86 -11.93
N THR A 444 13.48 -2.61 -12.74
CA THR A 444 14.87 -2.45 -12.25
C THR A 444 14.98 -1.19 -11.40
N ASP A 445 15.54 -1.30 -10.19
CA ASP A 445 15.59 -0.21 -9.21
C ASP A 445 14.19 0.37 -8.89
N GLY A 446 13.16 -0.47 -9.02
CA GLY A 446 11.77 -0.16 -8.69
C GLY A 446 11.34 -0.68 -7.33
N LEU A 447 10.10 -0.36 -6.97
CA LEU A 447 9.39 -0.99 -5.87
C LEU A 447 8.94 -2.40 -6.26
N SER A 448 8.87 -3.30 -5.29
CA SER A 448 8.54 -4.70 -5.55
C SER A 448 7.04 -4.96 -5.73
N CYS A 449 6.34 -4.22 -6.59
CA CYS A 449 4.89 -4.38 -6.76
C CYS A 449 4.51 -4.91 -8.14
N ILE A 450 3.84 -6.07 -8.19
CA ILE A 450 3.18 -6.58 -9.39
C ILE A 450 1.77 -7.03 -9.04
N GLY A 451 0.81 -6.62 -9.85
CA GLY A 451 -0.55 -7.16 -9.85
C GLY A 451 -0.91 -7.63 -11.26
N ILE A 452 -1.67 -8.72 -11.36
CA ILE A 452 -2.16 -9.28 -12.61
C ILE A 452 -3.65 -9.57 -12.43
N VAL A 453 -4.45 -8.93 -13.28
CA VAL A 453 -5.89 -9.17 -13.36
C VAL A 453 -6.21 -9.51 -14.80
N ALA A 454 -6.63 -10.74 -15.05
CA ALA A 454 -6.92 -11.21 -16.41
C ALA A 454 -8.19 -12.04 -16.45
N LYS A 455 -8.69 -12.35 -17.66
CA LYS A 455 -9.82 -13.27 -17.80
C LYS A 455 -9.46 -14.64 -17.26
N THR A 456 -8.36 -15.19 -17.76
CA THR A 456 -7.72 -16.38 -17.22
C THR A 456 -6.23 -16.17 -17.07
N ILE A 457 -5.63 -16.78 -16.06
CA ILE A 457 -4.19 -16.79 -15.82
C ILE A 457 -3.73 -18.24 -15.82
N LEU A 458 -2.87 -18.58 -16.77
CA LEU A 458 -2.20 -19.88 -16.81
C LEU A 458 -0.72 -19.65 -16.56
N VAL A 459 -0.21 -20.23 -15.48
CA VAL A 459 1.23 -20.26 -15.24
C VAL A 459 1.74 -21.67 -15.49
N SER A 460 2.76 -21.79 -16.31
CA SER A 460 3.46 -23.04 -16.60
C SER A 460 4.95 -22.78 -16.75
N GLY A 461 5.78 -23.78 -16.47
CA GLY A 461 7.23 -23.67 -16.64
C GLY A 461 7.98 -23.55 -15.31
N THR A 462 9.31 -23.53 -15.41
CA THR A 462 10.23 -23.63 -14.27
C THR A 462 10.75 -22.28 -13.78
N GLY A 463 10.31 -21.18 -14.40
CA GLY A 463 10.71 -19.82 -14.05
C GLY A 463 10.03 -19.33 -12.77
N SER A 464 10.73 -18.45 -12.05
CA SER A 464 10.20 -17.66 -10.94
C SER A 464 9.14 -16.69 -11.44
N ILE A 465 7.89 -16.84 -11.00
CA ILE A 465 6.80 -15.94 -11.42
C ILE A 465 7.07 -14.52 -10.95
N PHE A 466 7.73 -14.38 -9.79
CA PHE A 466 8.39 -13.18 -9.32
C PHE A 466 9.77 -13.54 -8.77
N ASP A 467 10.84 -12.89 -9.24
CA ASP A 467 12.17 -13.07 -8.65
C ASP A 467 12.27 -12.59 -7.19
N ASN A 468 11.29 -11.81 -6.71
CA ASN A 468 11.21 -11.31 -5.34
C ASN A 468 9.74 -11.28 -4.86
N PRO A 469 9.49 -11.26 -3.53
CA PRO A 469 8.15 -11.12 -2.98
C PRO A 469 7.46 -9.83 -3.43
N THR A 470 6.16 -9.92 -3.75
CA THR A 470 5.34 -8.73 -4.02
C THR A 470 5.11 -7.96 -2.71
N SER A 471 5.55 -6.72 -2.68
CA SER A 471 5.45 -5.78 -1.56
C SER A 471 5.34 -4.33 -2.09
N GLU A 472 5.14 -3.36 -1.20
CA GLU A 472 5.21 -1.93 -1.56
C GLU A 472 4.18 -1.46 -2.63
N CYS A 473 3.09 -2.20 -2.87
CA CYS A 473 2.12 -1.82 -3.90
C CYS A 473 1.45 -0.48 -3.65
N ARG A 474 1.20 -0.13 -2.39
CA ARG A 474 0.61 1.16 -2.03
C ARG A 474 1.55 2.32 -2.39
N GLU A 475 2.86 2.14 -2.16
CA GLU A 475 3.94 3.06 -2.50
C GLU A 475 4.16 3.15 -4.02
N ALA A 476 3.91 2.06 -4.74
CA ALA A 476 3.87 2.01 -6.20
C ALA A 476 2.59 2.65 -6.78
N GLY A 477 1.64 3.03 -5.92
CA GLY A 477 0.36 3.61 -6.31
C GLY A 477 -0.70 2.57 -6.69
N LEU A 478 -0.43 1.27 -6.56
CA LEU A 478 -1.42 0.24 -6.82
C LEU A 478 -2.17 -0.15 -5.54
N GLU A 479 -3.49 0.00 -5.56
CA GLU A 479 -4.38 -0.50 -4.50
C GLU A 479 -4.98 -1.82 -4.96
N LEU A 480 -4.44 -2.91 -4.43
CA LEU A 480 -4.95 -4.25 -4.69
C LEU A 480 -6.15 -4.55 -3.78
N PRO A 481 -7.16 -5.30 -4.24
CA PRO A 481 -8.27 -5.71 -3.41
C PRO A 481 -7.80 -6.58 -2.25
N ALA A 482 -8.27 -6.25 -1.06
CA ALA A 482 -7.94 -7.02 0.13
C ALA A 482 -8.79 -8.30 0.24
N VAL A 483 -8.22 -9.32 0.87
CA VAL A 483 -8.92 -10.56 1.19
C VAL A 483 -10.10 -10.24 2.13
N PRO A 484 -11.36 -10.64 1.83
CA PRO A 484 -12.49 -10.34 2.70
C PRO A 484 -12.25 -10.80 4.15
N GLY A 485 -12.53 -9.91 5.11
CA GLY A 485 -12.26 -10.14 6.53
C GLY A 485 -10.82 -9.82 6.98
N THR A 486 -9.93 -9.42 6.06
CA THR A 486 -8.55 -8.99 6.38
C THR A 486 -8.33 -7.48 6.18
N ALA A 487 -9.10 -6.84 5.28
CA ALA A 487 -8.95 -5.45 4.81
C ALA A 487 -8.95 -4.34 5.89
N ASN A 488 -9.34 -4.64 7.12
CA ASN A 488 -9.46 -3.68 8.20
C ASN A 488 -8.38 -3.95 9.27
N ARG A 489 -7.07 -3.74 9.03
CA ARG A 489 -6.07 -3.70 10.12
C ARG A 489 -4.63 -3.29 9.74
N LEU A 490 -4.47 -2.05 9.30
CA LEU A 490 -3.32 -1.25 9.74
C LEU A 490 -3.84 0.01 10.43
N ARG A 491 -4.49 -0.20 11.57
CA ARG A 491 -4.84 0.89 12.46
C ARG A 491 -4.51 0.42 13.86
N LEU A 492 -3.63 1.18 14.51
CA LEU A 492 -3.47 1.16 15.94
C LEU A 492 -4.87 1.28 16.55
N VAL A 493 -5.30 0.22 17.23
CA VAL A 493 -6.50 0.28 18.06
C VAL A 493 -6.02 0.85 19.38
N GLN A 494 -6.14 2.17 19.53
CA GLN A 494 -6.00 2.84 20.82
C GLN A 494 -7.31 2.72 21.59
#